data_AF-A0A3D5Q288-F1
#
_entry.id   AF-A0A3D5Q288-F1
#
_cell.length_a   1.000
_cell.length_b   1.000
_cell.length_c   1.000
_cell.angle_alpha   90.00
_cell.angle_beta   90.00
_cell.angle_gamma   90.00
#
_symmetry.space_group_name_H-M   'P 1'
#
loop_
_entity.id
_entity.type
_entity.pdbx_description
1 polymer ?
#
loop_
_entity_poly.entity_id
_entity_poly.type
_entity_poly.pdbx_seq_one_letter_code
_entity_poly.pdbx_strand_id
1 'polypeptide(L)' 'MAMAKVALERIQVRVVGEVSECTVKPGYKAVYFTIRDEGAAMPCLMWRDAYASCGAELKAGQLVEVAGTFSAYPPKGRI' A
#
# COMPACT_ATOMS: atom_id res chain seq x y z
N MET A 1 14.10 -14.62 -15.49
CA MET A 1 12.66 -14.33 -15.67
C MET A 1 12.22 -13.31 -14.61
N ALA A 2 12.35 -12.01 -14.87
CA ALA A 2 11.92 -10.96 -13.93
C ALA A 2 11.39 -9.68 -14.60
N MET A 3 11.20 -9.67 -15.93
CA MET A 3 10.85 -8.45 -16.66
C MET A 3 9.54 -7.82 -16.17
N ALA A 4 8.53 -8.64 -15.85
CA ALA A 4 7.26 -8.14 -15.32
C ALA A 4 7.42 -7.44 -13.96
N LYS A 5 8.16 -8.04 -13.02
CA LYS A 5 8.46 -7.43 -11.70
C LYS A 5 9.18 -6.09 -11.88
N VAL A 6 10.25 -6.07 -12.66
CA VAL A 6 11.05 -4.87 -12.88
C VAL A 6 10.24 -3.77 -13.58
N ALA A 7 9.36 -4.13 -14.50
CA ALA A 7 8.48 -3.18 -15.16
C ALA A 7 7.48 -2.56 -14.16
N LEU A 8 6.81 -3.39 -13.34
CA LEU A 8 5.82 -2.93 -12.37
C LEU A 8 6.42 -2.07 -11.26
N GLU A 9 7.59 -2.44 -10.73
CA GLU A 9 8.27 -1.71 -9.65
C GLU A 9 8.84 -0.35 -10.09
N ARG A 10 8.89 -0.06 -11.40
CA ARG A 10 9.30 1.25 -11.94
C ARG A 10 8.15 2.23 -12.09
N ILE A 11 6.91 1.76 -12.05
CA ILE A 11 5.73 2.59 -12.25
C ILE A 11 5.36 3.22 -10.91
N GLN A 12 5.44 4.55 -10.85
CA GLN A 12 4.84 5.31 -9.76
C GLN A 12 3.37 5.55 -10.06
N VAL A 13 2.52 5.26 -9.09
CA VAL A 13 1.08 5.44 -9.19
C VAL A 13 0.56 6.28 -8.04
N ARG A 14 -0.55 6.96 -8.31
CA ARG A 14 -1.43 7.54 -7.31
C ARG A 14 -2.78 6.84 -7.36
N VAL A 15 -3.28 6.47 -6.20
CA VAL A 15 -4.54 5.74 -6.07
C VAL A 15 -5.39 6.44 -5.02
N VAL A 16 -6.66 6.64 -5.34
CA VAL A 16 -7.68 7.15 -4.42
C VAL A 16 -8.62 6.00 -4.07
N GLY A 17 -8.90 5.82 -2.79
CA GLY A 17 -9.86 4.82 -2.34
C GLY A 17 -10.10 4.86 -0.84
N GLU A 18 -11.00 4.00 -0.37
CA GLU A 18 -11.34 3.90 1.03
C GLU A 18 -10.38 2.94 1.74
N VAL A 19 -9.91 3.32 2.93
CA VAL A 19 -9.17 2.40 3.80
C VAL A 19 -10.16 1.40 4.42
N SER A 20 -10.12 0.14 4.01
CA SER A 20 -11.03 -0.89 4.56
C SER A 20 -10.50 -1.52 5.84
N GLU A 21 -9.18 -1.68 5.94
CA GLU A 21 -8.49 -2.28 7.06
C GLU A 21 -7.18 -1.52 7.30
N CYS A 22 -6.80 -1.35 8.57
CA CYS A 22 -5.53 -0.71 8.92
C CYS A 22 -4.93 -1.36 10.18
N THR A 23 -3.65 -1.71 10.11
CA THR A 23 -2.87 -2.30 11.20
C THR A 23 -1.66 -1.43 11.49
N VAL A 24 -1.80 -0.56 12.49
CA VAL A 24 -0.71 0.27 13.05
C VAL A 24 -0.31 -0.29 14.40
N LYS A 25 0.59 -1.28 14.41
CA LYS A 25 1.05 -1.93 15.66
C LYS A 25 2.39 -1.37 16.14
N PRO A 26 2.52 -1.01 17.44
CA PRO A 26 3.83 -0.73 18.04
C PRO A 26 4.81 -1.89 17.79
N GLY A 27 6.08 -1.57 17.53
CA GLY A 27 7.12 -2.57 17.22
C GLY A 27 7.21 -3.06 15.76
N TYR A 28 6.18 -2.89 14.92
CA TYR A 28 6.21 -3.34 13.51
C TYR A 28 7.02 -2.40 12.61
N LYS A 29 7.85 -2.92 11.70
CA LYS A 29 8.66 -2.09 10.78
C LYS A 29 7.84 -1.31 9.73
N ALA A 30 6.59 -1.71 9.52
CA ALA A 30 5.72 -1.12 8.53
C ALA A 30 4.27 -1.10 9.02
N VAL A 31 3.51 -0.15 8.49
CA VAL A 31 2.06 -0.06 8.59
C VAL A 31 1.45 -0.82 7.41
N TYR A 32 0.49 -1.69 7.71
CA TYR A 32 -0.25 -2.46 6.71
C TYR A 32 -1.67 -1.95 6.66
N PHE A 33 -2.19 -1.70 5.48
CA PHE A 33 -3.56 -1.24 5.29
C PHE A 33 -4.09 -1.69 3.94
N THR A 34 -5.39 -1.70 3.76
CA THR A 34 -6.02 -2.10 2.51
C THR A 34 -6.80 -0.91 1.97
N ILE A 35 -6.55 -0.55 0.71
CA ILE A 35 -7.35 0.43 -0.03
C ILE A 35 -8.36 -0.35 -0.87
N ARG A 36 -9.61 0.06 -0.86
CA ARG A 36 -10.66 -0.52 -1.69
C ARG A 36 -11.41 0.52 -2.50
N ASP A 37 -11.97 0.06 -3.60
CA ASP A 37 -13.01 0.72 -4.37
C ASP A 37 -14.17 -0.25 -4.61
N GLU A 38 -15.02 0.03 -5.60
CA GLU A 38 -16.16 -0.82 -5.97
C GLU A 38 -15.75 -2.16 -6.59
N GLY A 39 -14.57 -2.24 -7.22
CA GLY A 39 -14.15 -3.39 -8.04
C GLY A 39 -13.01 -4.20 -7.45
N ALA A 40 -12.21 -3.63 -6.55
CA ALA A 40 -11.00 -4.26 -6.05
C ALA A 40 -10.65 -3.83 -4.61
N ALA A 41 -9.83 -4.67 -3.98
CA ALA A 41 -9.16 -4.37 -2.72
C ALA A 41 -7.66 -4.63 -2.89
N MET A 42 -6.86 -3.63 -2.56
CA MET A 42 -5.41 -3.64 -2.74
C MET A 42 -4.71 -3.57 -1.38
N PRO A 43 -3.98 -4.62 -0.98
CA PRO A 43 -3.15 -4.57 0.21
C PRO A 43 -1.97 -3.62 -0.02
N CYS A 44 -1.75 -2.73 0.92
CA CYS A 44 -0.73 -1.70 0.90
C CYS A 44 0.19 -1.83 2.11
N LEU A 45 1.45 -1.44 1.92
CA LEU A 45 2.45 -1.33 2.96
C LEU A 45 3.08 0.06 2.88
N MET A 46 3.22 0.71 4.03
CA MET A 46 4.02 1.91 4.19
C MET A 46 5.06 1.68 5.27
N TRP A 47 6.33 1.96 4.98
CA TRP A 47 7.39 1.88 5.98
C TRP A 47 7.09 2.81 7.16
N ARG A 48 7.41 2.37 8.38
CA ARG A 48 7.02 3.13 9.56
C ARG A 48 7.63 4.53 9.60
N ASP A 49 8.86 4.69 9.15
CA ASP A 49 9.51 6.02 9.11
C ASP A 49 8.80 6.96 8.14
N ALA A 50 8.35 6.44 6.99
CA ALA A 50 7.56 7.19 6.02
C ALA A 50 6.15 7.53 6.54
N TYR A 51 5.52 6.59 7.26
CA TYR A 51 4.23 6.83 7.91
C TYR A 51 4.34 7.89 9.03
N ALA A 52 5.38 7.82 9.84
CA ALA A 52 5.64 8.81 10.88
C ALA A 52 5.90 10.22 10.30
N SER A 53 6.56 10.30 9.13
CA SER A 53 6.86 11.57 8.48
C SER A 53 5.70 12.15 7.66
N CYS A 54 4.71 11.34 7.25
CA CYS A 54 3.60 11.85 6.44
C CYS A 54 2.61 12.72 7.23
N GLY A 55 2.62 12.63 8.57
CA GLY A 55 1.78 13.45 9.44
C GLY A 55 0.28 13.13 9.38
N ALA A 56 -0.11 12.09 8.64
CA ALA A 56 -1.49 11.64 8.50
C ALA A 56 -1.73 10.36 9.32
N GLU A 57 -2.88 10.30 10.00
CA GLU A 57 -3.30 9.10 10.71
C GLU A 57 -4.26 8.29 9.84
N LEU A 58 -3.88 7.04 9.50
CA LEU A 58 -4.72 6.12 8.75
C LEU A 58 -5.74 5.43 9.67
N LYS A 59 -7.01 5.48 9.26
CA LYS A 59 -8.14 4.81 9.93
C LYS A 59 -9.06 4.18 8.90
N ALA A 60 -9.68 3.06 9.27
CA ALA A 60 -10.69 2.44 8.42
C ALA A 60 -11.89 3.40 8.19
N GLY A 61 -12.45 3.38 6.98
CA GLY A 61 -13.53 4.27 6.53
C GLY A 61 -13.06 5.61 5.95
N GLN A 62 -11.76 5.92 5.97
CA GLN A 62 -11.25 7.16 5.39
C GLN A 62 -11.06 7.03 3.88
N LEU A 63 -11.52 8.04 3.14
CA LEU A 63 -11.12 8.25 1.75
C LEU A 63 -9.72 8.86 1.73
N VAL A 64 -8.77 8.19 1.10
CA VAL A 64 -7.36 8.60 1.05
C VAL A 64 -6.83 8.61 -0.38
N GLU A 65 -5.89 9.49 -0.65
CA GLU A 65 -5.01 9.41 -1.81
C GLU A 65 -3.64 8.90 -1.35
N VAL A 66 -3.11 7.86 -1.99
CA VAL A 66 -1.77 7.33 -1.73
C VAL A 66 -0.91 7.40 -2.98
N ALA A 67 0.40 7.57 -2.78
CA ALA A 67 1.39 7.51 -3.85
C ALA A 67 2.44 6.45 -3.54
N GLY A 68 2.85 5.67 -4.54
CA GLY A 68 3.84 4.62 -4.35
C GLY A 68 4.14 3.83 -5.62
N THR A 69 4.74 2.67 -5.45
CA THR A 69 5.07 1.72 -6.52
C THR A 69 4.44 0.37 -6.21
N PHE A 70 4.09 -0.38 -7.24
CA PHE A 70 3.68 -1.77 -7.08
C PHE A 70 4.86 -2.65 -6.66
N SER A 71 4.63 -3.61 -5.77
CA SER A 71 5.63 -4.60 -5.36
C SER A 71 5.14 -5.99 -5.73
N ALA A 72 5.60 -6.52 -6.85
CA ALA A 72 5.24 -7.88 -7.25
C ALA A 72 6.04 -8.90 -6.43
N TYR A 73 5.35 -9.70 -5.60
CA TYR A 73 5.95 -10.82 -4.87
C TYR A 73 6.05 -12.05 -5.77
N PRO A 74 7.24 -12.38 -6.31
CA PRO A 74 7.36 -13.36 -7.40
C PRO A 74 6.85 -14.76 -7.07
N PRO A 75 7.05 -15.30 -5.84
CA PRO A 75 6.60 -16.66 -5.52
C PRO A 75 5.08 -16.87 -5.52
N LYS A 76 4.27 -15.80 -5.36
CA LYS A 76 2.81 -15.93 -5.25
C LYS A 76 2.03 -15.12 -6.29
N GLY A 77 2.72 -14.41 -7.19
CA GLY A 77 2.08 -13.56 -8.21
C GLY A 77 1.20 -12.45 -7.64
N ARG A 78 1.43 -12.07 -6.37
CA ARG A 78 0.68 -10.99 -5.72
C ARG A 78 1.36 -9.66 -6.03
N ILE A 79 0.53 -8.65 -6.28
CA ILE A 79 0.91 -7.25 -6.47
C ILE A 79 0.45 -6.47 -5.24
#